data_AF-A0A4U9IQU0-F1
#
_entry.id   AF-A0A4U9IQU0-F1
#
_cell.length_a   1.000
_cell.length_b   1.000
_cell.length_c   1.000
_cell.angle_alpha   90.00
_cell.angle_beta   90.00
_cell.angle_gamma   90.00
#
_symmetry.space_group_name_H-M   'P 1'
#
loop_
_entity.id
_entity.type
_entity.pdbx_description
1 polymer ?
#
loop_
_entity_poly.entity_id
_entity_poly.type
_entity_poly.pdbx_seq_one_letter_code
_entity_poly.pdbx_strand_id
1 'polypeptide(L)'
;MARYGISELDAGLTSVREASSRTAPSDAEKVPEWMVTLVRGVCHAFGCQAYYSWRQTSAGYRRSVTFYGFSEKPEIAAYAFDVLTRQLKDATNSYLKTQSKRLKLATRRARAEQFRDGWVCGVREVISATDISSEEQQVMSHWLESRSMKTVTTRELKACRGADTARYQGV
;
A
#
# COMPACT_ATOMS: atom_id res chain seq x y z
N MET A 1 12.80 -32.50 -16.79
CA MET A 1 12.24 -31.17 -17.13
C MET A 1 12.77 -30.02 -16.26
N ALA A 2 13.81 -30.21 -15.42
CA ALA A 2 14.23 -29.20 -14.44
C ALA A 2 15.28 -28.17 -14.91
N ARG A 3 15.98 -28.40 -16.03
CA ARG A 3 17.07 -27.49 -16.48
C ARG A 3 16.59 -26.26 -17.26
N TYR A 4 15.45 -26.34 -17.96
CA TYR A 4 14.95 -25.23 -18.79
C TYR A 4 14.04 -24.27 -18.01
N GLY A 5 13.18 -24.76 -17.11
CA GLY A 5 12.29 -23.90 -16.32
C GLY A 5 13.01 -22.97 -15.35
N ILE A 6 14.14 -23.39 -14.77
CA ILE A 6 14.96 -22.51 -13.90
C ILE A 6 15.64 -21.43 -14.74
N SER A 7 16.18 -21.80 -15.92
CA SER A 7 16.83 -20.85 -16.82
C SER A 7 15.87 -19.78 -17.37
N GLU A 8 14.63 -20.15 -17.67
CA GLU A 8 13.60 -19.20 -18.13
C GLU A 8 13.12 -18.29 -16.99
N LEU A 9 12.94 -18.82 -15.78
CA LEU A 9 12.62 -18.01 -14.60
C LEU A 9 13.75 -17.02 -14.28
N ASP A 10 15.01 -17.47 -14.32
CA ASP A 10 16.18 -16.62 -14.10
C ASP A 10 16.32 -15.52 -15.17
N ALA A 11 16.02 -15.83 -16.43
CA ALA A 11 15.96 -14.83 -17.50
C ALA A 11 14.82 -13.82 -17.25
N GLY A 12 13.65 -14.29 -16.81
CA GLY A 12 12.49 -13.48 -16.46
C GLY A 12 12.76 -12.48 -15.34
N LEU A 13 13.67 -12.78 -14.39
CA LEU A 13 14.03 -11.87 -13.30
C LEU A 13 14.56 -10.52 -13.79
N THR A 14 15.29 -10.50 -14.91
CA THR A 14 15.82 -9.27 -15.50
C THR A 14 14.73 -8.37 -16.11
N SER A 15 13.56 -8.94 -16.39
CA SER A 15 12.40 -8.22 -16.95
C SER A 15 11.55 -7.54 -15.88
N VAL A 16 11.73 -7.91 -14.60
CA VAL A 16 11.03 -7.28 -13.48
C VAL A 16 11.60 -5.87 -13.27
N ARG A 17 10.72 -4.88 -13.41
CA ARG A 17 11.03 -3.47 -13.16
C ARG A 17 10.50 -3.04 -11.80
N GLU A 18 11.08 -1.98 -11.27
CA GLU A 18 10.71 -1.40 -9.99
C GLU A 18 10.42 0.09 -10.12
N ALA A 19 9.43 0.57 -9.38
CA ALA A 19 9.18 1.99 -9.23
C ALA A 19 8.77 2.30 -7.79
N SER A 20 9.39 3.32 -7.21
CA SER A 20 9.11 3.71 -5.82
C SER A 20 8.17 4.91 -5.76
N SER A 21 7.19 4.84 -4.87
CA SER A 21 6.33 5.98 -4.50
C SER A 21 7.20 7.15 -4.05
N ARG A 22 6.78 8.38 -4.34
CA ARG A 22 7.49 9.57 -3.86
C ARG A 22 7.42 9.70 -2.34
N THR A 23 6.28 9.32 -1.76
CA THR A 23 6.04 9.43 -0.32
C THR A 23 5.24 8.25 0.21
N ALA A 24 5.54 7.82 1.44
CA ALA A 24 4.62 6.98 2.20
C ALA A 24 3.95 7.81 3.32
N PRO A 25 2.66 7.56 3.62
CA PRO A 25 1.93 8.37 4.60
C PRO A 25 2.29 8.07 6.07
N SER A 26 3.15 7.07 6.32
CA SER A 26 3.55 6.68 7.67
C SER A 26 4.97 6.11 7.69
N ASP A 27 5.82 6.70 8.52
CA ASP A 27 7.17 6.20 8.85
C ASP A 27 7.16 5.28 10.11
N ALA A 28 5.99 4.95 10.66
CA ALA A 28 5.88 4.16 11.90
C ALA A 28 6.42 2.73 11.70
N GLU A 29 7.23 2.22 12.63
CA GLU A 29 7.82 0.86 12.55
C GLU A 29 6.79 -0.21 12.13
N LYS A 30 5.66 -0.29 12.86
CA LYS A 30 4.49 -1.08 12.46
C LYS A 30 3.64 -0.29 11.46
N VAL A 31 3.45 -0.85 10.27
CA VAL A 31 2.66 -0.21 9.21
C VAL A 31 1.18 -0.22 9.58
N PRO A 32 0.46 0.91 9.46
CA PRO A 32 -0.99 0.92 9.67
C PRO A 32 -1.70 -0.04 8.71
N GLU A 33 -2.67 -0.80 9.20
CA GLU A 33 -3.39 -1.80 8.38
C GLU A 33 -4.03 -1.21 7.12
N TRP A 34 -4.70 -0.05 7.22
CA TRP A 34 -5.28 0.65 6.06
C TRP A 34 -4.24 0.94 4.96
N MET A 35 -2.97 1.15 5.31
CA MET A 35 -1.91 1.41 4.33
C MET A 35 -1.52 0.13 3.59
N VAL A 36 -1.53 -1.03 4.26
CA VAL A 36 -1.35 -2.33 3.61
C VAL A 36 -2.53 -2.62 2.68
N THR A 37 -3.75 -2.34 3.12
CA THR A 37 -4.96 -2.51 2.32
C THR A 37 -4.93 -1.63 1.07
N LEU A 38 -4.46 -0.38 1.18
CA LEU A 38 -4.32 0.52 0.04
C LEU A 38 -3.28 0.02 -0.96
N VAL A 39 -2.09 -0.38 -0.49
CA VAL A 39 -1.05 -0.95 -1.35
C VAL A 39 -1.55 -2.19 -2.08
N ARG A 40 -2.23 -3.10 -1.38
CA ARG A 40 -2.83 -4.30 -2.00
C ARG A 40 -3.87 -3.94 -3.06
N GLY A 41 -4.72 -2.95 -2.80
CA GLY A 41 -5.69 -2.45 -3.78
C GLY A 41 -5.03 -1.93 -5.05
N VAL A 42 -3.95 -1.15 -4.90
CA VAL A 42 -3.16 -0.65 -6.04
C VAL A 42 -2.49 -1.79 -6.81
N CYS A 43 -1.84 -2.73 -6.11
CA CYS A 43 -1.23 -3.90 -6.73
C CYS A 43 -2.24 -4.72 -7.56
N HIS A 44 -3.44 -4.91 -7.00
CA HIS A 44 -4.53 -5.61 -7.67
C HIS A 44 -5.04 -4.86 -8.91
N ALA A 45 -5.14 -3.52 -8.83
CA ALA A 45 -5.58 -2.68 -9.93
C ALA A 45 -4.64 -2.75 -11.14
N PHE A 46 -3.33 -2.76 -10.90
CA PHE A 46 -2.32 -2.60 -11.96
C PHE A 46 -1.58 -3.88 -12.31
N GLY A 47 -1.91 -4.99 -11.66
CA GLY A 47 -1.30 -6.28 -11.96
C GLY A 47 0.19 -6.35 -11.58
N CYS A 48 0.54 -5.76 -10.44
CA CYS A 48 1.91 -5.72 -9.92
C CYS A 48 1.96 -6.17 -8.45
N GLN A 49 3.15 -6.21 -7.87
CA GLN A 49 3.38 -6.47 -6.45
C GLN A 49 4.14 -5.31 -5.81
N ALA A 50 4.27 -5.30 -4.48
CA ALA A 50 4.97 -4.24 -3.78
C ALA A 50 5.66 -4.73 -2.51
N TYR A 51 6.68 -3.97 -2.10
CA TYR A 51 7.33 -4.11 -0.80
C TYR A 51 7.60 -2.73 -0.19
N TYR A 52 7.82 -2.69 1.12
CA TYR A 52 8.16 -1.45 1.82
C TYR A 52 9.67 -1.26 1.83
N SER A 53 10.10 -0.04 1.50
CA SER A 53 11.50 0.36 1.46
C SER A 53 11.73 1.63 2.28
N TRP A 54 13.00 1.97 2.48
CA TRP A 54 13.42 3.22 3.10
C TRP A 54 14.28 3.99 2.12
N ARG A 55 14.02 5.29 2.02
CA ARG A 55 14.84 6.21 1.23
C ARG A 55 15.46 7.27 2.13
N GLN A 56 16.71 7.60 1.88
CA GLN A 56 17.35 8.74 2.53
C GLN A 56 16.83 10.03 1.89
N THR A 57 16.52 11.01 2.74
CA THR A 57 16.11 12.36 2.34
C THR A 57 16.90 13.39 3.13
N SER A 58 16.83 14.67 2.75
CA SER A 58 17.43 15.76 3.52
C SER A 58 16.87 15.87 4.95
N ALA A 59 15.67 15.36 5.19
CA ALA A 59 15.01 15.32 6.51
C ALA A 59 15.15 13.97 7.24
N GLY A 60 16.08 13.11 6.80
CA GLY A 60 16.31 11.76 7.35
C GLY A 60 15.70 10.64 6.50
N TYR A 61 15.62 9.43 7.07
CA TYR A 61 15.03 8.28 6.38
C TYR A 61 13.50 8.39 6.36
N ARG A 62 12.93 8.17 5.17
CA ARG A 62 11.48 8.13 4.94
C ARG A 62 11.10 6.78 4.36
N ARG A 63 9.97 6.24 4.80
CA ARG A 63 9.39 5.06 4.18
C ARG A 63 8.94 5.40 2.75
N SER A 64 9.10 4.44 1.87
CA SER A 64 8.50 4.38 0.54
C SER A 64 7.84 3.02 0.32
N VAL A 65 6.91 2.97 -0.63
CA VAL A 65 6.41 1.72 -1.19
C VAL A 65 7.05 1.55 -2.55
N THR A 66 7.74 0.43 -2.77
CA THR A 66 8.32 0.10 -4.06
C THR A 66 7.46 -0.96 -4.71
N PHE A 67 6.88 -0.61 -5.85
CA PHE A 67 6.12 -1.51 -6.70
C PHE A 67 7.08 -2.21 -7.66
N TYR A 68 6.79 -3.46 -7.98
CA TYR A 68 7.56 -4.24 -8.93
C TYR A 68 6.66 -5.14 -9.78
N GLY A 69 7.09 -5.42 -11.00
CA GLY A 69 6.31 -6.13 -12.00
C GLY A 69 6.82 -5.86 -13.42
N PHE A 70 5.99 -6.10 -14.41
CA PHE A 70 6.39 -6.04 -15.82
C PHE A 70 6.00 -4.73 -16.49
N SER A 71 6.75 -4.37 -17.54
CA SER A 71 6.48 -3.20 -18.38
C SER A 71 6.34 -1.92 -17.53
N GLU A 72 5.40 -1.03 -17.85
CA GLU A 72 5.14 0.22 -17.14
C GLU A 72 4.25 0.07 -15.89
N LYS A 73 3.71 -1.13 -15.62
CA LYS A 73 2.76 -1.37 -14.51
C LYS A 73 3.27 -0.84 -13.16
N PRO A 74 4.53 -1.06 -12.74
CA PRO A 74 5.03 -0.55 -11.46
C PRO A 74 5.04 0.98 -11.38
N GLU A 75 5.38 1.66 -12.47
CA GLU A 75 5.46 3.13 -12.52
C GLU A 75 4.07 3.76 -12.39
N ILE A 76 3.09 3.21 -13.11
CA ILE A 76 1.68 3.62 -13.00
C ILE A 76 1.16 3.35 -11.59
N ALA A 77 1.46 2.19 -11.00
CA ALA A 77 1.05 1.85 -9.64
C ALA A 77 1.64 2.80 -8.59
N ALA A 78 2.94 3.13 -8.69
CA ALA A 78 3.58 4.09 -7.80
C ALA A 78 2.94 5.48 -7.88
N TYR A 79 2.63 5.94 -9.10
CA TYR A 79 1.93 7.20 -9.32
C TYR A 79 0.50 7.18 -8.73
N ALA A 80 -0.27 6.12 -9.00
CA ALA A 80 -1.62 5.97 -8.48
C ALA A 80 -1.64 5.93 -6.95
N PHE A 81 -0.70 5.21 -6.33
CA PHE A 81 -0.53 5.20 -4.88
C PHE A 81 -0.25 6.59 -4.30
N ASP A 82 0.63 7.37 -4.94
CA ASP A 82 0.91 8.75 -4.53
C ASP A 82 -0.32 9.66 -4.65
N VAL A 83 -1.14 9.49 -5.70
CA VAL A 83 -2.40 10.23 -5.89
C VAL A 83 -3.41 9.86 -4.81
N LEU A 84 -3.68 8.57 -4.61
CA LEU A 84 -4.63 8.08 -3.61
C LEU A 84 -4.22 8.47 -2.19
N THR A 85 -2.91 8.48 -1.90
CA THR A 85 -2.39 8.93 -0.61
C THR A 85 -2.68 10.41 -0.35
N ARG A 86 -2.58 11.28 -1.38
CA ARG A 86 -2.97 12.69 -1.26
C ARG A 86 -4.47 12.85 -1.04
N GLN A 87 -5.29 12.13 -1.81
CA GLN A 87 -6.75 12.16 -1.66
C GLN A 87 -7.18 11.70 -0.26
N LEU A 88 -6.62 10.59 0.24
CA LEU A 88 -6.88 10.09 1.59
C LEU A 88 -6.49 11.10 2.67
N LYS A 89 -5.35 11.79 2.49
CA LYS A 89 -4.90 12.84 3.41
C LYS A 89 -5.91 13.98 3.47
N ASP A 90 -6.38 14.46 2.32
CA ASP A 90 -7.33 15.57 2.23
C ASP A 90 -8.72 15.19 2.76
N ALA A 91 -9.20 13.99 2.44
CA ALA A 91 -10.41 13.42 3.00
C ALA A 91 -10.32 13.29 4.53
N THR A 92 -9.20 12.77 5.04
CA THR A 92 -9.00 12.65 6.50
C THR A 92 -8.92 14.01 7.19
N ASN A 93 -8.30 15.00 6.55
CA ASN A 93 -8.26 16.37 7.09
C ASN A 93 -9.66 16.99 7.17
N SER A 94 -10.48 16.75 6.16
CA SER A 94 -11.88 17.20 6.13
C SER A 94 -12.69 16.51 7.23
N TYR A 95 -12.55 15.19 7.37
CA TYR A 95 -13.16 14.44 8.48
C TYR A 95 -12.69 14.92 9.86
N LEU A 96 -11.41 15.18 10.05
CA LEU A 96 -10.88 15.66 11.33
C LEU A 96 -11.46 17.01 11.74
N LYS A 97 -11.92 17.85 10.80
CA LYS A 97 -12.59 19.13 11.08
C LYS A 97 -14.04 18.95 11.56
N THR A 98 -14.70 17.85 11.22
CA THR A 98 -16.07 17.56 11.68
C THR A 98 -16.10 17.08 13.15
N GLN A 99 -14.97 16.60 13.65
CA GLN A 99 -14.88 16.10 15.02
C GLN A 99 -14.87 17.21 16.08
N SER A 100 -15.57 16.97 17.20
CA SER A 100 -15.57 17.86 18.35
C SER A 100 -14.17 18.08 18.93
N LYS A 101 -13.83 19.36 19.17
CA LYS A 101 -12.57 19.77 19.81
C LYS A 101 -12.45 19.30 21.28
N ARG A 102 -13.55 18.87 21.91
CA ARG A 102 -13.56 18.34 23.28
C ARG A 102 -13.10 16.89 23.38
N LEU A 103 -12.98 16.18 22.25
CA LEU A 103 -12.52 14.79 22.24
C LEU A 103 -11.05 14.71 22.69
N LYS A 104 -10.75 13.68 23.49
CA LYS A 104 -9.37 13.30 23.80
C LYS A 104 -8.62 13.06 22.49
N LEU A 105 -7.37 13.54 22.41
CA LEU A 105 -6.53 13.40 21.22
C LEU A 105 -6.40 11.93 20.77
N ALA A 106 -6.29 11.00 21.73
CA ALA A 106 -6.24 9.55 21.44
C ALA A 106 -7.50 9.05 20.71
N THR A 107 -8.69 9.46 21.16
CA THR A 107 -9.96 9.11 20.52
C THR A 107 -10.07 9.74 19.14
N ARG A 108 -9.67 11.01 18.99
CA ARG A 108 -9.66 11.71 17.71
C ARG A 108 -8.77 11.01 16.67
N ARG A 109 -7.57 10.59 17.08
CA ARG A 109 -6.64 9.81 16.26
C ARG A 109 -7.19 8.44 15.90
N ALA A 110 -7.73 7.70 16.87
CA ALA A 110 -8.32 6.37 16.62
C ALA A 110 -9.49 6.44 15.63
N ARG A 111 -10.39 7.42 15.79
CA ARG A 111 -11.48 7.65 14.83
C ARG A 111 -10.98 8.02 13.44
N ALA A 112 -9.93 8.84 13.33
CA ALA A 112 -9.34 9.17 12.04
C ALA A 112 -8.67 7.96 11.39
N GLU A 113 -8.23 6.98 12.17
CA GLU A 113 -7.71 5.73 11.65
C GLU A 113 -8.83 4.82 11.10
N GLN A 114 -9.94 4.71 11.84
CA GLN A 114 -11.15 4.01 11.38
C GLN A 114 -11.71 4.62 10.08
N PHE A 115 -11.73 5.95 9.99
CA PHE A 115 -12.11 6.67 8.76
C PHE A 115 -11.22 6.31 7.57
N ARG A 116 -9.88 6.30 7.77
CA ARG A 116 -8.95 5.93 6.69
C ARG A 116 -9.17 4.51 6.22
N ASP A 117 -9.45 3.61 7.15
CA ASP A 117 -9.72 2.21 6.80
C ASP A 117 -10.99 2.07 5.97
N GLY A 118 -12.09 2.73 6.37
CA GLY A 118 -13.33 2.80 5.57
C GLY A 118 -13.11 3.36 4.17
N TRP A 119 -12.36 4.46 4.05
CA TRP A 119 -12.03 5.08 2.76
C TRP A 119 -11.26 4.15 1.85
N VAL A 120 -10.27 3.44 2.39
CA VAL A 120 -9.49 2.47 1.60
C VAL A 120 -10.34 1.26 1.21
N CYS A 121 -11.26 0.80 2.07
CA CYS A 121 -12.24 -0.22 1.70
C CYS A 121 -13.12 0.23 0.53
N GLY A 122 -13.68 1.45 0.57
CA GLY A 122 -14.49 2.01 -0.52
C GLY A 122 -13.71 2.10 -1.83
N VAL A 123 -12.45 2.54 -1.80
CA VAL A 123 -11.57 2.55 -2.99
C VAL A 123 -11.39 1.15 -3.58
N ARG A 124 -11.25 0.12 -2.76
CA ARG A 124 -11.11 -1.26 -3.25
C ARG A 124 -12.37 -1.79 -3.91
N GLU A 125 -13.55 -1.31 -3.54
CA GLU A 125 -14.82 -1.72 -4.15
C GLU A 125 -14.99 -1.14 -5.57
N VAL A 126 -14.35 0.00 -5.86
CA VAL A 126 -14.43 0.67 -7.17
C VAL A 126 -13.32 0.20 -8.12
N ILE A 127 -12.20 -0.27 -7.59
CA ILE A 127 -11.06 -0.74 -8.39
C ILE A 127 -11.38 -2.11 -9.00
N SER A 128 -11.25 -2.22 -10.33
CA SER A 128 -11.28 -3.50 -11.04
C SER A 128 -9.90 -4.15 -11.08
N ALA A 129 -9.88 -5.48 -11.00
CA ALA A 129 -8.66 -6.27 -11.13
C ALA A 129 -8.09 -6.18 -12.56
N THR A 130 -6.77 -6.07 -12.67
CA THR A 130 -6.09 -6.40 -13.92
C THR A 130 -5.71 -7.88 -13.93
N ASP A 131 -5.95 -8.55 -15.05
CA ASP A 131 -5.50 -9.94 -15.22
C ASP A 131 -3.96 -10.00 -15.25
N ILE A 132 -3.42 -10.85 -14.37
CA ILE A 132 -1.99 -11.15 -14.32
C ILE A 132 -1.82 -12.59 -14.77
N SER A 133 -0.98 -12.83 -15.77
CA SER A 133 -0.69 -14.19 -16.21
C SER A 133 -0.03 -15.00 -15.09
N SER A 134 -0.26 -16.32 -15.08
CA SER A 134 0.36 -17.20 -14.08
C SER A 134 1.89 -17.16 -14.14
N GLU A 135 2.45 -16.96 -15.34
CA GLU A 135 3.89 -16.81 -15.55
C GLU A 135 4.43 -15.52 -14.90
N GLU A 136 3.80 -14.37 -15.15
CA GLU A 136 4.19 -13.11 -14.50
C GLU A 136 4.13 -13.23 -12.96
N GLN A 137 3.10 -13.91 -12.42
CA GLN A 137 2.98 -14.15 -10.98
C GLN A 137 4.11 -15.02 -10.43
N GLN A 138 4.49 -16.09 -11.13
CA GLN A 138 5.59 -16.97 -10.73
C GLN A 138 6.93 -16.24 -10.74
N VAL A 139 7.22 -15.49 -11.81
CA VAL A 139 8.47 -14.72 -11.91
C VAL A 139 8.56 -13.65 -10.82
N MET A 140 7.47 -12.90 -10.57
CA MET A 140 7.44 -11.91 -9.47
C MET A 140 7.66 -12.55 -8.10
N SER A 141 7.11 -13.75 -7.87
CA SER A 141 7.28 -14.46 -6.60
C SER A 141 8.74 -14.89 -6.39
N HIS A 142 9.33 -15.53 -7.41
CA HIS A 142 10.75 -15.93 -7.39
C HIS A 142 11.69 -14.73 -7.25
N TRP A 143 11.36 -13.62 -7.91
CA TRP A 143 12.11 -12.38 -7.80
C TRP A 143 12.13 -11.84 -6.36
N LEU A 144 10.99 -11.90 -5.65
CA LEU A 144 10.92 -11.45 -4.26
C LEU A 144 11.71 -12.38 -3.32
N GLU A 145 11.63 -13.69 -3.54
CA GLU A 145 12.35 -14.71 -2.75
C GLU A 145 13.87 -14.50 -2.84
N SER A 146 14.39 -14.18 -4.03
CA SER A 146 15.82 -13.91 -4.22
C SER A 146 16.37 -12.73 -3.40
N ARG A 147 15.49 -11.84 -2.92
CA ARG A 147 15.86 -10.61 -2.20
C ARG A 147 15.89 -10.73 -0.68
N SER A 148 15.65 -11.92 -0.10
CA SER A 148 15.73 -12.16 1.35
C SER A 148 14.94 -11.12 2.19
N MET A 149 13.75 -10.75 1.72
CA MET A 149 12.91 -9.74 2.33
C MET A 149 12.25 -10.23 3.63
N LYS A 150 11.94 -9.31 4.54
CA LYS A 150 11.18 -9.61 5.76
C LYS A 150 9.71 -9.26 5.59
N THR A 151 8.84 -10.06 6.19
CA THR A 151 7.42 -9.75 6.28
C THR A 151 7.19 -8.48 7.09
N VAL A 152 6.39 -7.57 6.53
CA VAL A 152 6.01 -6.33 7.21
C VAL A 152 5.15 -6.64 8.44
N THR A 153 5.42 -5.95 9.55
CA THR A 153 4.54 -6.00 10.72
C THR A 153 3.50 -4.89 10.62
N THR A 154 2.25 -5.24 10.90
CA THR A 154 1.15 -4.29 10.90
C THR A 154 0.78 -3.87 12.32
N ARG A 155 0.14 -2.72 12.45
CA ARG A 155 -0.63 -2.39 13.66
C ARG A 155 -2.11 -2.41 13.34
N GLU A 156 -2.84 -3.11 14.19
CA GLU A 156 -4.29 -3.22 14.11
C GLU A 156 -4.97 -1.88 14.41
N LEU A 157 -6.18 -1.74 13.87
CA LEU A 157 -7.06 -0.63 14.16
C LEU A 157 -7.48 -0.65 15.62
N LYS A 158 -7.22 0.44 16.35
CA LYS A 158 -7.65 0.54 17.74
C LYS A 158 -9.17 0.73 17.84
N ALA A 159 -9.81 -0.09 18.69
CA ALA A 159 -11.21 0.11 19.05
C ALA A 159 -11.41 1.47 19.74
N CYS A 160 -12.51 2.16 19.39
CA CYS A 160 -12.88 3.42 20.03
C CYS A 160 -14.38 3.68 19.93
N ARG A 161 -14.92 4.54 20.82
CA ARG A 161 -16.32 4.93 20.75
C ARG A 161 -16.60 5.66 19.43
N GLY A 162 -17.59 5.19 18.67
CA GLY A 162 -17.94 5.73 17.36
C GLY A 162 -16.99 5.30 16.24
N ALA A 163 -16.30 4.17 16.40
CA ALA A 163 -15.46 3.56 15.36
C ALA A 163 -16.26 3.26 14.10
N ASP A 164 -17.41 2.58 14.23
CA ASP A 164 -18.22 2.17 13.07
C ASP A 164 -18.75 3.37 12.30
N THR A 165 -19.24 4.41 13.00
CA THR A 165 -19.65 5.67 12.37
C THR A 165 -18.48 6.33 11.64
N ALA A 166 -17.30 6.36 12.25
CA ALA A 166 -16.11 6.94 11.63
C ALA A 166 -15.69 6.17 10.37
N ARG A 167 -15.76 4.83 10.42
CA ARG A 167 -15.45 3.93 9.30
C ARG A 167 -16.45 4.13 8.16
N TYR A 168 -17.75 4.12 8.47
CA TYR A 168 -18.81 4.32 7.48
C TYR A 168 -18.70 5.67 6.76
N GLN A 169 -18.33 6.74 7.48
CA GLN A 169 -18.08 8.05 6.87
C GLN A 169 -16.87 8.10 5.95
N GLY A 170 -16.00 7.09 6.00
CA GLY A 170 -14.85 6.97 5.11
C GLY A 170 -15.21 6.41 3.73
N VAL A 171 -16.23 5.55 3.64
CA VAL A 171 -16.71 4.91 2.41
C VAL A 171 -17.34 5.96 1.49
#